data_AF-A0A8H3GZ67-F1
#
_entry.id   AF-A0A8H3GZ67-F1
#
_cell.length_a   1.000
_cell.length_b   1.000
_cell.length_c   1.000
_cell.angle_alpha   90.00
_cell.angle_beta   90.00
_cell.angle_gamma   90.00
#
_symmetry.space_group_name_H-M   'P 1'
#
loop_
_entity.id
_entity.type
_entity.pdbx_description
1 polymer ?
#
loop_
_entity_poly.entity_id
_entity_poly.type
_entity_poly.pdbx_seq_one_letter_code
_entity_poly.pdbx_strand_id
1 'polypeptide(L)'
;MMQAGDPNNYIPFTTIIKVKRGSNPPAYRLRTQMAEFDHAREEFINNNDMEGLAVWRLRQLACWETQRQEGDRLLKYLNSVAASRSDELQDLKRERKEQIQERLRALGWEDCYFNSRGRGNEFKKEWSSLVEVAKPLTERTWTNLLPKLTQLLEENRLLVDQYEGEQRRAKRQCTIEELLGEFLRSTNPYRPIIDALELEGSVAWFEFQSINPVTLLPIPFPGREVIIKWDFLTSLYEEENSLESVKELFNERQAMVGQKLLEWRTSVEDQLVEHYHASSFPEKTSSPLNTTLTIKGSIDVTKNLSGSARFLLRADTVFNRPYASNVHFPKISYLINTLRFSSHVLEWLMDKYPLQRYTRNVTAETIAKALLKELHMPDAAFIELVSMGKVFICGMCSHCSPMVWNALIEHYCVQSDRKDIKTSWTRHPIVFRNIHNLNTRATSRPLVRICSNEEADQASSFSPVFNCLLCHRAYLFKDYRFDSLEMMRWHMAEVHEAMEPIDGLHFLHNDGFKLWDSCKLGEKWDEYHDARGVDEEGIKA
;
A
#
# COMPACT_ATOMS: atom_id res chain seq x y z
N MET A 1 47.38 -0.72 48.02
CA MET A 1 46.51 -1.22 49.08
C MET A 1 45.08 -1.20 48.57
N MET A 2 44.59 -2.35 48.10
CA MET A 2 43.16 -2.52 47.81
C MET A 2 42.44 -2.65 49.16
N GLN A 3 41.43 -1.82 49.40
CA GLN A 3 40.47 -2.08 50.48
C GLN A 3 39.84 -3.44 50.18
N ALA A 4 40.21 -4.47 50.94
CA ALA A 4 39.52 -5.74 50.92
C ALA A 4 38.08 -5.45 51.36
N GLY A 5 37.16 -5.48 50.38
CA GLY A 5 35.74 -5.25 50.61
C GLY A 5 35.24 -6.17 51.72
N ASP A 6 34.37 -5.61 52.55
CA ASP A 6 33.76 -6.31 53.68
C ASP A 6 33.18 -7.65 53.17
N PRO A 7 33.60 -8.79 53.75
CA PRO A 7 33.20 -10.10 53.26
C PRO A 7 31.68 -10.26 53.33
N ASN A 8 31.10 -10.32 52.15
CA ASN A 8 29.67 -10.33 51.94
C ASN A 8 29.07 -11.73 52.25
N ASN A 9 28.79 -11.99 53.53
CA ASN A 9 28.07 -13.19 53.98
C ASN A 9 26.57 -13.09 53.64
N TYR A 10 26.20 -13.47 52.40
CA TYR A 10 24.81 -13.51 51.96
C TYR A 10 24.27 -14.94 51.99
N ILE A 11 23.06 -15.10 52.52
CA ILE A 11 22.36 -16.39 52.46
C ILE A 11 21.74 -16.57 51.05
N PRO A 12 21.99 -17.70 50.37
CA PRO A 12 21.32 -18.01 49.11
C PRO A 12 19.80 -18.07 49.28
N PHE A 13 19.05 -17.51 48.33
CA PHE A 13 17.59 -17.40 48.41
C PHE A 13 16.92 -18.22 47.31
N THR A 14 15.71 -18.72 47.60
CA THR A 14 14.88 -19.46 46.65
C THR A 14 13.92 -18.56 45.90
N THR A 15 13.74 -18.80 44.61
CA THR A 15 12.76 -18.12 43.76
C THR A 15 11.33 -18.67 43.93
N ILE A 16 11.17 -19.75 44.69
CA ILE A 16 9.89 -20.45 44.90
C ILE A 16 9.01 -19.72 45.91
N ILE A 17 9.62 -19.01 46.86
CA ILE A 17 8.90 -18.08 47.74
C ILE A 17 8.62 -16.84 46.90
N LYS A 18 7.35 -16.62 46.53
CA LYS A 18 6.91 -15.50 45.67
C LYS A 18 7.57 -14.19 46.07
N VAL A 19 8.59 -13.78 45.32
CA VAL A 19 9.12 -12.41 45.38
C VAL A 19 8.06 -11.53 44.70
N LYS A 20 7.60 -10.47 45.38
CA LYS A 20 6.74 -9.46 44.74
C LYS A 20 7.47 -8.96 43.50
N ARG A 21 6.82 -8.99 42.32
CA ARG A 21 7.38 -8.49 41.06
C ARG A 21 7.96 -7.08 41.28
N GLY A 22 9.27 -6.90 41.05
CA GLY A 22 9.93 -5.61 41.02
C GLY A 22 10.99 -5.33 42.09
N SER A 23 11.22 -6.21 43.07
CA SER A 23 12.31 -6.03 44.05
C SER A 23 13.59 -6.73 43.60
N ASN A 24 14.73 -6.04 43.69
CA ASN A 24 16.05 -6.67 43.63
C ASN A 24 16.08 -7.89 44.58
N PRO A 25 16.79 -8.97 44.21
CA PRO A 25 16.86 -10.16 45.06
C PRO A 25 17.33 -9.75 46.46
N PRO A 26 16.49 -9.95 47.50
CA PRO A 26 16.85 -9.54 48.85
C PRO A 26 18.05 -10.34 49.32
N ALA A 27 19.17 -9.66 49.53
CA ALA A 27 20.37 -10.25 50.09
C ALA A 27 20.20 -10.30 51.61
N TYR A 28 19.78 -11.45 52.14
CA TYR A 28 19.58 -11.61 53.58
C TYR A 28 20.92 -11.85 54.29
N ARG A 29 21.17 -11.08 55.36
CA ARG A 29 22.25 -11.33 56.33
C ARG A 29 21.62 -11.58 57.71
N LEU A 30 22.15 -12.52 58.48
CA LEU A 30 21.72 -12.73 59.85
C LEU A 30 22.25 -11.59 60.71
N ARG A 31 21.35 -10.72 61.20
CA ARG A 31 21.71 -9.54 62.00
C ARG A 31 22.58 -9.90 63.21
N THR A 32 22.27 -11.01 63.87
CA THR A 32 23.02 -11.51 65.02
C THR A 32 24.45 -11.88 64.66
N GLN A 33 24.67 -12.60 63.56
CA GLN A 33 26.01 -12.99 63.11
C GLN A 33 26.85 -11.77 62.71
N MET A 34 26.23 -10.74 62.13
CA MET A 34 26.93 -9.49 61.81
C MET A 34 27.37 -8.77 63.08
N ALA A 35 26.47 -8.63 64.06
CA ALA A 35 26.80 -7.99 65.33
C ALA A 35 27.90 -8.75 66.10
N GLU A 36 27.86 -10.08 66.10
CA GLU A 36 28.93 -10.93 66.68
C GLU A 36 30.27 -10.74 65.96
N PHE A 37 30.26 -10.64 64.63
CA PHE A 37 31.46 -10.38 63.84
C PHE A 37 32.05 -9.01 64.12
N ASP A 38 31.22 -7.97 64.17
CA ASP A 38 31.64 -6.60 64.48
C ASP A 38 32.23 -6.51 65.90
N HIS A 39 31.57 -7.12 66.88
CA HIS A 39 32.06 -7.18 68.27
C HIS A 39 33.42 -7.87 68.37
N ALA A 40 33.57 -9.06 67.78
CA ALA A 40 34.83 -9.79 67.80
C ALA A 40 35.94 -9.01 67.08
N ARG A 41 35.63 -8.33 65.97
CA ARG A 41 36.57 -7.46 65.26
C ARG A 41 37.05 -6.31 66.14
N GLU A 42 36.14 -5.65 66.85
CA GLU A 42 36.47 -4.55 67.77
C GLU A 42 37.35 -5.01 68.94
N GLU A 43 37.10 -6.20 69.48
CA GLU A 43 37.91 -6.78 70.57
C GLU A 43 39.39 -6.95 70.17
N PHE A 44 39.67 -7.49 68.99
CA PHE A 44 41.05 -7.60 68.49
C PHE A 44 41.70 -6.23 68.24
N ILE A 45 40.94 -5.26 67.71
CA ILE A 45 41.43 -3.89 67.47
C ILE A 45 41.79 -3.23 68.81
N ASN A 46 40.92 -3.33 69.82
CA ASN A 46 41.14 -2.75 71.14
C ASN A 46 42.35 -3.38 71.87
N ASN A 47 42.64 -4.65 71.61
CA ASN A 47 43.78 -5.37 72.15
C ASN A 47 45.07 -5.22 71.32
N ASN A 48 45.05 -4.46 70.22
CA ASN A 48 46.17 -4.25 69.29
C ASN A 48 46.73 -5.56 68.68
N ASP A 49 45.92 -6.63 68.63
CA ASP A 49 46.30 -7.95 68.13
C ASP A 49 45.92 -8.11 66.64
N MET A 50 46.73 -7.47 65.78
CA MET A 50 46.48 -7.47 64.34
C MET A 50 46.73 -8.84 63.68
N GLU A 51 47.63 -9.64 64.24
CA GLU A 51 47.94 -10.98 63.74
C GLU A 51 46.80 -11.96 64.07
N GLY A 52 46.30 -11.93 65.31
CA GLY A 52 45.12 -12.69 65.73
C GLY A 52 43.87 -12.31 64.94
N LEU A 53 43.67 -11.01 64.67
CA LEU A 53 42.58 -10.55 63.79
C LEU A 53 42.67 -11.14 62.38
N ALA A 54 43.87 -11.21 61.79
CA ALA A 54 44.07 -11.76 60.46
C ALA A 54 43.79 -13.27 60.44
N VAL A 55 44.28 -14.02 61.43
CA VAL A 55 44.01 -15.46 61.58
C VAL A 55 42.52 -15.71 61.80
N TRP A 56 41.86 -14.92 62.65
CA TRP A 56 40.44 -15.01 62.90
C TRP A 56 39.62 -14.72 61.65
N ARG A 57 39.95 -13.67 60.88
CA ARG A 57 39.29 -13.35 59.60
C ARG A 57 39.39 -14.49 58.60
N LEU A 58 40.56 -15.12 58.48
CA LEU A 58 40.73 -16.28 57.61
C LEU A 58 39.85 -17.46 58.05
N ARG A 59 39.75 -17.72 59.37
CA ARG A 59 38.84 -18.75 59.91
C ARG A 59 37.38 -18.41 59.64
N GLN A 60 36.96 -17.15 59.79
CA GLN A 60 35.60 -16.71 59.48
C GLN A 60 35.28 -16.83 57.99
N LEU A 61 36.19 -16.42 57.11
CA LEU A 61 36.06 -16.60 55.67
C LEU A 61 35.87 -18.08 55.30
N ALA A 62 36.67 -18.98 55.88
CA ALA A 62 36.51 -20.42 55.67
C ALA A 62 35.16 -20.96 56.19
N CYS A 63 34.70 -20.47 57.33
CA CYS A 63 33.39 -20.80 57.89
C CYS A 63 32.25 -20.32 56.97
N TRP A 64 32.31 -19.08 56.48
CA TRP A 64 31.32 -18.53 55.56
C TRP A 64 31.32 -19.20 54.19
N GLU A 65 32.49 -19.55 53.65
CA GLU A 65 32.57 -20.30 52.40
C GLU A 65 31.90 -21.67 52.57
N THR A 66 32.14 -22.35 53.70
CA THR A 66 31.45 -23.61 54.04
C THR A 66 29.94 -23.40 54.16
N GLN A 67 29.50 -22.36 54.89
CA GLN A 67 28.08 -22.02 55.06
C GLN A 67 27.40 -21.70 53.73
N ARG A 68 28.09 -21.00 52.83
CA ARG A 68 27.62 -20.68 51.49
C ARG A 68 27.46 -21.94 50.65
N GLN A 69 28.45 -22.82 50.64
CA GLN A 69 28.40 -24.10 49.91
C GLN A 69 27.25 -24.98 50.40
N GLU A 70 27.06 -25.09 51.71
CA GLU A 70 25.92 -25.82 52.29
C GLU A 70 24.58 -25.13 51.98
N GLY A 71 24.53 -23.79 52.00
CA GLY A 71 23.38 -23.01 51.58
C GLY A 71 23.01 -23.23 50.11
N ASP A 72 24.00 -23.26 49.21
CA ASP A 72 23.82 -23.50 47.78
C ASP A 72 23.33 -24.94 47.53
N ARG A 73 23.84 -25.92 48.28
CA ARG A 73 23.37 -27.31 48.26
C ARG A 73 21.90 -27.41 48.71
N LEU A 74 21.56 -26.77 49.83
CA LEU A 74 20.18 -26.73 50.32
C LEU A 74 19.25 -26.03 49.33
N LEU A 75 19.67 -24.91 48.75
CA LEU A 75 18.91 -24.18 47.74
C LEU A 75 18.67 -25.05 46.49
N LYS A 76 19.71 -25.72 46.00
CA LYS A 76 19.59 -26.66 44.87
C LYS A 76 18.60 -27.78 45.17
N TYR A 77 18.66 -28.34 46.38
CA TYR A 77 17.70 -29.35 46.84
C TYR A 77 16.26 -28.79 46.87
N LEU A 78 16.03 -27.65 47.51
CA LEU A 78 14.70 -27.01 47.58
C LEU A 78 14.14 -26.70 46.18
N ASN A 79 14.99 -26.20 45.28
CA ASN A 79 14.61 -25.95 43.89
C ASN A 79 14.23 -27.23 43.16
N SER A 80 15.00 -28.32 43.34
CA SER A 80 14.69 -29.61 42.75
C SER A 80 13.39 -30.21 43.31
N VAL A 81 13.13 -30.09 44.61
CA VAL A 81 11.90 -30.58 45.25
C VAL A 81 10.68 -29.82 44.75
N ALA A 82 10.77 -28.49 44.60
CA ALA A 82 9.64 -27.72 44.09
C ALA A 82 9.40 -27.90 42.59
N ALA A 83 10.47 -28.07 41.79
CA ALA A 83 10.33 -28.45 40.39
C ALA A 83 9.64 -29.81 40.29
N SER A 84 10.12 -30.81 41.02
CA SER A 84 9.49 -32.14 41.11
C SER A 84 8.03 -32.07 41.56
N ARG A 85 7.70 -31.25 42.56
CA ARG A 85 6.32 -31.04 42.99
C ARG A 85 5.46 -30.34 41.94
N SER A 86 6.02 -29.36 41.22
CA SER A 86 5.34 -28.67 40.13
C SER A 86 5.01 -29.66 39.01
N ASP A 87 5.97 -30.50 38.63
CA ASP A 87 5.82 -31.53 37.60
C ASP A 87 4.74 -32.53 38.02
N GLU A 88 4.79 -33.03 39.26
CA GLU A 88 3.75 -33.91 39.83
C GLU A 88 2.35 -33.27 39.76
N LEU A 89 2.24 -31.98 40.09
CA LEU A 89 0.96 -31.26 40.00
C LEU A 89 0.47 -31.09 38.55
N GLN A 90 1.38 -30.93 37.60
CA GLN A 90 1.03 -30.85 36.17
C GLN A 90 0.61 -32.22 35.63
N ASP A 91 1.29 -33.28 36.05
CA ASP A 91 0.95 -34.66 35.70
C ASP A 91 -0.45 -35.01 36.21
N LEU A 92 -0.76 -34.69 37.47
CA LEU A 92 -2.10 -34.88 38.04
C LEU A 92 -3.18 -34.09 37.29
N LYS A 93 -2.88 -32.86 36.83
CA LYS A 93 -3.83 -32.07 36.02
C LYS A 93 -4.06 -32.70 34.65
N ARG A 94 -2.98 -33.15 33.99
CA ARG A 94 -3.04 -33.78 32.68
C ARG A 94 -3.82 -35.09 32.73
N GLU A 95 -3.48 -35.96 33.68
CA GLU A 95 -4.19 -37.23 33.89
C GLU A 95 -5.67 -37.00 34.19
N ARG A 96 -5.99 -36.06 35.09
CA ARG A 96 -7.38 -35.70 35.38
C ARG A 96 -8.12 -35.20 34.14
N LYS A 97 -7.48 -34.34 33.34
CA LYS A 97 -8.05 -33.81 32.09
C LYS A 97 -8.34 -34.91 31.09
N GLU A 98 -7.40 -35.83 30.89
CA GLU A 98 -7.55 -36.97 29.99
C GLU A 98 -8.69 -37.89 30.44
N GLN A 99 -8.76 -38.23 31.72
CA GLN A 99 -9.85 -39.05 32.28
C GLN A 99 -11.21 -38.37 32.13
N ILE A 100 -11.30 -37.05 32.35
CA ILE A 100 -12.54 -36.29 32.12
C ILE A 100 -12.94 -36.34 30.64
N GLN A 101 -12.00 -36.09 29.72
CA GLN A 101 -12.25 -36.11 28.28
C GLN A 101 -12.66 -37.51 27.79
N GLU A 102 -12.01 -38.56 28.28
CA GLU A 102 -12.37 -39.94 27.95
C GLU A 102 -13.79 -40.29 28.40
N ARG A 103 -14.17 -39.92 29.63
CA ARG A 103 -15.54 -40.13 30.11
C ARG A 103 -16.57 -39.31 29.34
N LEU A 104 -16.24 -38.07 28.96
CA LEU A 104 -17.11 -37.25 28.12
C LEU A 104 -17.27 -37.86 26.72
N ARG A 105 -16.20 -38.39 26.12
CA ARG A 105 -16.28 -39.15 24.86
C ARG A 105 -17.17 -40.38 24.97
N ALA A 106 -17.07 -41.12 26.08
CA ALA A 106 -17.94 -42.26 26.35
C ALA A 106 -19.43 -41.85 26.48
N LEU A 107 -19.71 -40.58 26.79
CA LEU A 107 -21.05 -39.99 26.82
C LEU A 107 -21.48 -39.37 25.47
N GLY A 108 -20.66 -39.49 24.41
CA GLY A 108 -20.96 -38.99 23.07
C GLY A 108 -20.48 -37.56 22.78
N TRP A 109 -19.65 -36.96 23.64
CA TRP A 109 -19.05 -35.66 23.35
C TRP A 109 -17.83 -35.80 22.42
N GLU A 110 -17.78 -34.98 21.39
CA GLU A 110 -16.63 -34.92 20.46
C GLU A 110 -15.54 -33.94 20.91
N ASP A 111 -14.30 -34.19 20.48
CA ASP A 111 -13.12 -33.41 20.88
C ASP A 111 -13.20 -31.92 20.45
N CYS A 112 -13.95 -31.60 19.40
CA CYS A 112 -14.13 -30.22 18.93
C CYS A 112 -14.77 -29.32 20.00
N TYR A 113 -15.66 -29.87 20.84
CA TYR A 113 -16.39 -29.16 21.88
C TYR A 113 -15.57 -28.85 23.13
N PHE A 114 -14.42 -29.51 23.31
CA PHE A 114 -13.52 -29.24 24.44
C PHE A 114 -12.66 -27.99 24.22
N ASN A 115 -12.62 -27.49 22.98
CA ASN A 115 -11.85 -26.32 22.60
C ASN A 115 -12.73 -25.07 22.59
N SER A 116 -12.15 -23.94 23.00
CA SER A 116 -12.84 -22.63 23.04
C SER A 116 -12.93 -21.96 21.65
N ARG A 117 -13.06 -22.73 20.57
CA ARG A 117 -13.11 -22.17 19.21
C ARG A 117 -14.35 -21.26 19.11
N GLY A 118 -14.13 -19.95 18.96
CA GLY A 118 -15.20 -18.96 18.88
C GLY A 118 -15.64 -18.32 20.20
N ARG A 119 -15.24 -18.82 21.38
CA ARG A 119 -15.54 -18.17 22.67
C ARG A 119 -14.37 -17.34 23.20
N GLY A 120 -14.69 -16.22 23.84
CA GLY A 120 -13.71 -15.39 24.56
C GLY A 120 -13.07 -16.14 25.74
N ASN A 121 -12.18 -15.45 26.47
CA ASN A 121 -11.40 -16.01 27.57
C ASN A 121 -12.24 -16.67 28.71
N GLU A 122 -13.55 -16.47 28.74
CA GLU A 122 -14.46 -16.94 29.78
C GLU A 122 -14.67 -18.46 29.78
N PHE A 123 -15.08 -19.08 28.67
CA PHE A 123 -15.20 -20.56 28.60
C PHE A 123 -13.87 -21.23 28.90
N LYS A 124 -12.77 -20.71 28.36
CA LYS A 124 -11.43 -21.25 28.63
C LYS A 124 -11.11 -21.22 30.12
N LYS A 125 -11.46 -20.13 30.81
CA LYS A 125 -11.25 -19.97 32.26
C LYS A 125 -12.13 -20.95 33.05
N GLU A 126 -13.41 -21.06 32.72
CA GLU A 126 -14.34 -21.98 33.39
C GLU A 126 -13.96 -23.45 33.17
N TRP A 127 -13.71 -23.84 31.92
CA TRP A 127 -13.21 -25.16 31.57
C TRP A 127 -11.93 -25.51 32.33
N SER A 128 -10.93 -24.61 32.32
CA SER A 128 -9.67 -24.84 33.04
C SER A 128 -9.89 -24.94 34.54
N SER A 129 -10.82 -24.16 35.12
CA SER A 129 -11.13 -24.22 36.55
C SER A 129 -11.77 -25.56 36.99
N LEU A 130 -12.47 -26.23 36.07
CA LEU A 130 -13.14 -27.52 36.32
C LEU A 130 -12.19 -28.70 36.05
N VAL A 131 -11.40 -28.61 34.99
CA VAL A 131 -10.65 -29.73 34.43
C VAL A 131 -9.18 -29.73 34.87
N GLU A 132 -8.54 -28.56 35.04
CA GLU A 132 -7.12 -28.43 35.40
C GLU A 132 -6.88 -28.30 36.92
N VAL A 133 -7.59 -29.13 37.69
CA VAL A 133 -7.42 -29.23 39.15
C VAL A 133 -6.41 -30.34 39.46
N ALA A 134 -5.37 -30.06 40.24
CA ALA A 134 -4.33 -31.04 40.60
C ALA A 134 -4.82 -32.01 41.71
N LYS A 135 -5.87 -32.78 41.41
CA LYS A 135 -6.48 -33.79 42.28
C LYS A 135 -6.97 -34.97 41.45
N PRO A 136 -6.80 -36.23 41.91
CA PRO A 136 -7.34 -37.39 41.23
C PRO A 136 -8.85 -37.28 40.97
N LEU A 137 -9.32 -37.83 39.85
CA LEU A 137 -10.75 -37.92 39.55
C LEU A 137 -11.36 -39.12 40.29
N THR A 138 -12.19 -38.85 41.29
CA THR A 138 -12.96 -39.90 42.00
C THR A 138 -14.39 -39.93 41.50
N GLU A 139 -15.09 -41.07 41.64
CA GLU A 139 -16.50 -41.19 41.22
C GLU A 139 -17.39 -40.11 41.81
N ARG A 140 -17.26 -39.83 43.11
CA ARG A 140 -18.01 -38.74 43.76
C ARG A 140 -17.72 -37.38 43.13
N THR A 141 -16.46 -37.12 42.77
CA THR A 141 -16.07 -35.87 42.12
C THR A 141 -16.64 -35.79 40.71
N TRP A 142 -16.58 -36.90 39.96
CA TRP A 142 -17.17 -37.03 38.63
C TRP A 142 -18.68 -36.76 38.65
N THR A 143 -19.43 -37.38 39.58
CA THR A 143 -20.88 -37.15 39.73
C THR A 143 -21.22 -35.67 39.97
N ASN A 144 -20.39 -34.96 40.74
CA ASN A 144 -20.60 -33.53 41.02
C ASN A 144 -20.13 -32.61 39.86
N LEU A 145 -19.16 -33.07 39.08
CA LEU A 145 -18.54 -32.31 38.00
C LEU A 145 -19.37 -32.39 36.71
N LEU A 146 -19.93 -33.57 36.43
CA LEU A 146 -20.62 -33.88 35.19
C LEU A 146 -21.71 -32.85 34.85
N PRO A 147 -22.65 -32.46 35.75
CA PRO A 147 -23.68 -31.47 35.39
C PRO A 147 -23.10 -30.12 34.96
N LYS A 148 -22.00 -29.68 35.58
CA LYS A 148 -21.34 -28.41 35.25
C LYS A 148 -20.64 -28.47 33.90
N LEU A 149 -19.98 -29.60 33.61
CA LEU A 149 -19.35 -29.83 32.31
C LEU A 149 -20.38 -29.93 31.20
N THR A 150 -21.48 -30.67 31.43
CA THR A 150 -22.57 -30.79 30.46
C THR A 150 -23.15 -29.42 30.11
N GLN A 151 -23.52 -28.60 31.11
CA GLN A 151 -24.03 -27.25 30.85
C GLN A 151 -23.02 -26.41 30.04
N LEU A 152 -21.76 -26.39 30.47
CA LEU A 152 -20.70 -25.61 29.81
C LEU A 152 -20.48 -26.06 28.35
N LEU A 153 -20.53 -27.36 28.09
CA LEU A 153 -20.35 -27.95 26.75
C LEU A 153 -21.58 -27.75 25.87
N GLU A 154 -22.79 -27.83 26.40
CA GLU A 154 -24.03 -27.53 25.66
C GLU A 154 -24.05 -26.08 25.17
N GLU A 155 -23.68 -25.13 26.04
CA GLU A 155 -23.53 -23.72 25.64
C GLU A 155 -22.43 -23.54 24.59
N ASN A 156 -21.34 -24.32 24.67
CA ASN A 156 -20.24 -24.24 23.71
C ASN A 156 -20.58 -24.87 22.37
N ARG A 157 -21.40 -25.92 22.38
CA ARG A 157 -21.81 -26.67 21.18
C ARG A 157 -22.44 -25.76 20.13
N LEU A 158 -23.39 -24.92 20.52
CA LEU A 158 -24.05 -23.98 19.59
C LEU A 158 -23.05 -23.04 18.92
N LEU A 159 -22.07 -22.55 19.67
CA LEU A 159 -21.05 -21.63 19.16
C LEU A 159 -20.03 -22.33 18.28
N VAL A 160 -19.61 -23.54 18.65
CA VAL A 160 -18.72 -24.37 17.83
C VAL A 160 -19.41 -24.74 16.53
N ASP A 161 -20.68 -25.18 16.58
CA ASP A 161 -21.46 -25.55 15.39
C ASP A 161 -21.64 -24.32 14.46
N GLN A 162 -21.92 -23.13 15.03
CA GLN A 162 -21.98 -21.88 14.27
C GLN A 162 -20.63 -21.53 13.64
N TYR A 163 -19.55 -21.55 14.42
CA TYR A 163 -18.21 -21.23 13.93
C TYR A 163 -17.77 -22.21 12.84
N GLU A 164 -18.01 -23.51 13.02
CA GLU A 164 -17.71 -24.51 11.99
C GLU A 164 -18.59 -24.33 10.75
N GLY A 165 -19.87 -23.96 10.91
CA GLY A 165 -20.73 -23.58 9.80
C GLY A 165 -20.19 -22.37 9.03
N GLU A 166 -19.77 -21.32 9.74
CA GLU A 166 -19.12 -20.14 9.14
C GLU A 166 -17.81 -20.50 8.43
N GLN A 167 -16.99 -21.39 9.01
CA GLN A 167 -15.77 -21.87 8.37
C GLN A 167 -16.05 -22.69 7.11
N ARG A 168 -17.06 -23.59 7.13
CA ARG A 168 -17.48 -24.35 5.95
C ARG A 168 -18.01 -23.42 4.86
N ARG A 169 -18.85 -22.46 5.23
CA ARG A 169 -19.34 -21.41 4.34
C ARG A 169 -18.20 -20.59 3.74
N ALA A 170 -17.24 -20.15 4.54
CA ALA A 170 -16.07 -19.40 4.08
C ALA A 170 -15.22 -20.22 3.09
N LYS A 171 -15.03 -21.52 3.33
CA LYS A 171 -14.33 -22.41 2.39
C LYS A 171 -15.06 -22.54 1.06
N ARG A 172 -16.39 -22.72 1.07
CA ARG A 172 -17.21 -22.74 -0.15
C ARG A 172 -17.12 -21.40 -0.90
N GLN A 173 -17.20 -20.30 -0.16
CA GLN A 173 -17.05 -18.95 -0.70
C GLN A 173 -15.68 -18.79 -1.40
N CYS A 174 -14.56 -19.11 -0.74
CA CYS A 174 -13.24 -19.09 -1.35
C CYS A 174 -13.15 -19.97 -2.61
N THR A 175 -13.76 -21.16 -2.58
CA THR A 175 -13.79 -22.06 -3.75
C THR A 175 -14.50 -21.40 -4.94
N ILE A 176 -15.61 -20.70 -4.72
CA ILE A 176 -16.32 -19.97 -5.79
C ILE A 176 -15.50 -18.77 -6.28
N GLU A 177 -14.81 -18.06 -5.40
CA GLU A 177 -13.89 -16.97 -5.80
C GLU A 177 -12.79 -17.48 -6.73
N GLU A 178 -12.21 -18.64 -6.43
CA GLU A 178 -11.20 -19.31 -7.26
C GLU A 178 -11.76 -19.69 -8.63
N LEU A 179 -12.92 -20.36 -8.65
CA LEU A 179 -13.61 -20.79 -9.88
C LEU A 179 -14.03 -19.59 -10.75
N LEU A 180 -14.56 -18.52 -10.15
CA LEU A 180 -14.85 -17.27 -10.85
C LEU A 180 -13.58 -16.65 -11.42
N GLY A 181 -12.48 -16.67 -10.67
CA GLY A 181 -11.19 -16.19 -11.14
C GLY A 181 -10.68 -16.97 -12.36
N GLU A 182 -10.78 -18.29 -12.34
CA GLU A 182 -10.45 -19.16 -13.47
C GLU A 182 -11.36 -18.90 -14.69
N PHE A 183 -12.66 -18.78 -14.44
CA PHE A 183 -13.63 -18.47 -15.47
C PHE A 183 -13.35 -17.13 -16.14
N LEU A 184 -13.05 -16.08 -15.39
CA LEU A 184 -12.73 -14.76 -15.94
C LEU A 184 -11.43 -14.74 -16.74
N ARG A 185 -10.42 -15.51 -16.32
CA ARG A 185 -9.18 -15.65 -17.08
C ARG A 185 -9.42 -16.31 -18.44
N SER A 186 -10.24 -17.36 -18.47
CA SER A 186 -10.56 -18.09 -19.71
C SER A 186 -11.55 -17.37 -20.62
N THR A 187 -12.42 -16.51 -20.08
CA THR A 187 -13.45 -15.77 -20.83
C THR A 187 -13.17 -14.27 -20.95
N ASN A 188 -11.90 -13.87 -20.79
CA ASN A 188 -11.51 -12.47 -20.84
C ASN A 188 -11.83 -11.85 -22.22
N PRO A 189 -12.76 -10.87 -22.30
CA PRO A 189 -13.14 -10.26 -23.57
C PRO A 189 -11.98 -9.52 -24.25
N TYR A 190 -10.99 -9.07 -23.48
CA TYR A 190 -9.87 -8.30 -23.97
C TYR A 190 -8.64 -9.16 -24.26
N ARG A 191 -8.77 -10.49 -24.19
CA ARG A 191 -7.69 -11.42 -24.49
C ARG A 191 -7.03 -11.16 -25.86
N PRO A 192 -7.78 -10.94 -26.95
CA PRO A 192 -7.16 -10.62 -28.24
C PRO A 192 -6.27 -9.37 -28.21
N ILE A 193 -6.66 -8.34 -27.44
CA ILE A 193 -5.86 -7.11 -27.29
C ILE A 193 -4.57 -7.39 -26.53
N ILE A 194 -4.65 -8.16 -25.44
CA ILE A 194 -3.50 -8.57 -24.63
C ILE A 194 -2.50 -9.35 -25.48
N ASP A 195 -3.00 -10.31 -26.28
CA ASP A 195 -2.18 -11.15 -27.15
C ASP A 195 -1.55 -10.31 -28.27
N ALA A 196 -2.31 -9.43 -28.92
CA ALA A 196 -1.80 -8.57 -30.00
C ALA A 196 -0.73 -7.57 -29.55
N LEU A 197 -0.80 -7.12 -28.29
CA LEU A 197 0.18 -6.23 -27.68
C LEU A 197 1.32 -6.96 -26.97
N GLU A 198 1.33 -8.31 -26.98
CA GLU A 198 2.34 -9.13 -26.32
C GLU A 198 2.51 -8.78 -24.82
N LEU A 199 1.39 -8.46 -24.16
CA LEU A 199 1.40 -8.05 -22.75
C LEU A 199 1.54 -9.24 -21.78
N GLU A 200 1.64 -10.46 -22.31
CA GLU A 200 1.86 -11.67 -21.52
C GLU A 200 3.31 -11.74 -21.03
N GLY A 201 3.53 -11.48 -19.73
CA GLY A 201 4.82 -11.74 -19.08
C GLY A 201 5.45 -10.57 -18.34
N SER A 202 4.97 -9.33 -18.49
CA SER A 202 5.52 -8.18 -17.77
C SER A 202 4.88 -7.98 -16.39
N VAL A 203 4.88 -9.03 -15.56
CA VAL A 203 4.68 -8.89 -14.11
C VAL A 203 6.04 -8.53 -13.51
N ALA A 204 6.48 -7.28 -13.70
CA ALA A 204 7.61 -6.76 -12.97
C ALA A 204 7.15 -6.48 -11.52
N TRP A 205 7.53 -7.40 -10.64
CA TRP A 205 7.30 -7.37 -9.21
C TRP A 205 8.05 -6.19 -8.59
N PHE A 206 7.33 -5.30 -7.90
CA PHE A 206 7.95 -4.58 -6.79
C PHE A 206 7.22 -4.97 -5.50
N GLU A 207 8.03 -5.51 -4.59
CA GLU A 207 7.64 -6.10 -3.33
C GLU A 207 7.04 -5.08 -2.37
N PHE A 208 6.27 -5.64 -1.42
CA PHE A 208 5.66 -5.02 -0.25
C PHE A 208 4.23 -4.50 -0.45
N GLN A 209 3.30 -5.40 -0.07
CA GLN A 209 1.86 -5.22 0.23
C GLN A 209 0.88 -5.59 -0.90
N SER A 210 0.66 -6.90 -1.07
CA SER A 210 -0.60 -7.59 -1.41
C SER A 210 -1.75 -6.76 -2.01
N ILE A 211 -1.57 -6.20 -3.20
CA ILE A 211 -2.65 -5.80 -4.10
C ILE A 211 -2.24 -6.33 -5.48
N ASN A 212 -3.17 -6.97 -6.18
CA ASN A 212 -2.97 -7.72 -7.43
C ASN A 212 -1.91 -7.12 -8.38
N PRO A 213 -1.17 -7.96 -9.14
CA PRO A 213 -0.31 -7.46 -10.22
C PRO A 213 -1.14 -6.50 -11.07
N VAL A 214 -0.62 -5.28 -11.29
CA VAL A 214 -1.31 -4.25 -12.05
C VAL A 214 -1.41 -4.75 -13.49
N THR A 215 -2.52 -5.42 -13.80
CA THR A 215 -2.86 -5.75 -15.17
C THR A 215 -3.04 -4.44 -15.90
N LEU A 216 -2.30 -4.25 -17.00
CA LEU A 216 -2.41 -3.03 -17.80
C LEU A 216 -3.85 -2.82 -18.27
N LEU A 217 -4.56 -3.93 -18.51
CA LEU A 217 -5.98 -3.98 -18.89
C LEU A 217 -6.78 -4.86 -17.91
N PRO A 218 -7.24 -4.32 -16.77
CA PRO A 218 -8.05 -5.08 -15.83
C PRO A 218 -9.38 -5.47 -16.46
N ILE A 219 -9.89 -6.65 -16.12
CA ILE A 219 -11.22 -7.12 -16.55
C ILE A 219 -12.25 -6.45 -15.63
N PRO A 220 -13.19 -5.62 -16.15
CA PRO A 220 -14.30 -5.11 -15.37
C PRO A 220 -15.03 -6.25 -14.69
N PHE A 221 -15.21 -6.12 -13.37
CA PHE A 221 -15.88 -7.13 -12.57
C PHE A 221 -16.87 -6.48 -11.60
N PRO A 222 -18.09 -7.03 -11.44
CA PRO A 222 -19.07 -6.51 -10.52
C PRO A 222 -18.56 -6.49 -9.09
N GLY A 223 -18.96 -5.47 -8.34
CA GLY A 223 -18.77 -5.44 -6.90
C GLY A 223 -19.60 -6.53 -6.21
N ARG A 224 -19.21 -6.85 -4.97
CA ARG A 224 -19.90 -7.82 -4.11
C ARG A 224 -21.41 -7.54 -4.00
N GLU A 225 -21.79 -6.26 -3.95
CA GLU A 225 -23.17 -5.81 -3.86
C GLU A 225 -24.04 -6.19 -5.07
N VAL A 226 -23.43 -6.42 -6.23
CA VAL A 226 -24.10 -6.92 -7.43
C VAL A 226 -24.14 -8.44 -7.42
N ILE A 227 -23.02 -9.08 -7.07
CA ILE A 227 -22.90 -10.55 -7.09
C ILE A 227 -23.81 -11.22 -6.05
N ILE A 228 -23.98 -10.63 -4.86
CA ILE A 228 -24.88 -11.19 -3.83
C ILE A 228 -26.33 -11.28 -4.32
N LYS A 229 -26.73 -10.43 -5.29
CA LYS A 229 -28.06 -10.46 -5.91
C LYS A 229 -28.21 -11.58 -6.95
N TRP A 230 -27.15 -12.33 -7.22
CA TRP A 230 -27.18 -13.49 -8.11
C TRP A 230 -27.43 -14.73 -7.26
N ASP A 231 -28.71 -15.01 -6.96
CA ASP A 231 -29.13 -16.08 -6.04
C ASP A 231 -28.52 -17.45 -6.40
N PHE A 232 -28.32 -17.72 -7.70
CA PHE A 232 -27.69 -18.95 -8.19
C PHE A 232 -26.19 -19.07 -7.86
N LEU A 233 -25.49 -17.97 -7.53
CA LEU A 233 -24.13 -18.02 -6.98
C LEU A 233 -24.16 -18.02 -5.45
N THR A 234 -25.05 -17.21 -4.85
CA THR A 234 -25.20 -17.14 -3.39
C THR A 234 -25.58 -18.49 -2.79
N SER A 235 -26.51 -19.21 -3.41
CA SER A 235 -26.90 -20.58 -3.02
C SER A 235 -25.72 -21.54 -2.94
N LEU A 236 -24.71 -21.43 -3.81
CA LEU A 236 -23.59 -22.36 -3.86
C LEU A 236 -22.75 -22.36 -2.57
N TYR A 237 -22.61 -21.21 -1.88
CA TYR A 237 -21.87 -21.15 -0.62
C TYR A 237 -22.75 -21.10 0.64
N GLU A 238 -24.00 -20.68 0.53
CA GLU A 238 -24.93 -20.68 1.68
C GLU A 238 -25.43 -22.09 2.00
N GLU A 239 -25.73 -22.89 0.99
CA GLU A 239 -26.17 -24.27 1.19
C GLU A 239 -25.01 -25.16 1.69
N GLU A 240 -25.30 -26.13 2.55
CA GLU A 240 -24.32 -27.07 3.13
C GLU A 240 -23.89 -28.16 2.12
N ASN A 241 -23.40 -27.71 0.96
CA ASN A 241 -22.83 -28.56 -0.08
C ASN A 241 -21.37 -28.92 0.26
N SER A 242 -20.92 -30.09 -0.22
CA SER A 242 -19.49 -30.43 -0.24
C SER A 242 -18.74 -29.53 -1.24
N LEU A 243 -17.41 -29.41 -1.11
CA LEU A 243 -16.62 -28.59 -2.03
C LEU A 243 -16.65 -29.13 -3.47
N GLU A 244 -16.74 -30.45 -3.62
CA GLU A 244 -16.90 -31.13 -4.91
C GLU A 244 -18.25 -30.77 -5.56
N SER A 245 -19.33 -30.85 -4.79
CA SER A 245 -20.67 -30.46 -5.25
C SER A 245 -20.72 -28.99 -5.67
N VAL A 246 -20.06 -28.09 -4.92
CA VAL A 246 -19.96 -26.67 -5.29
C VAL A 246 -19.28 -26.48 -6.65
N LYS A 247 -18.20 -27.23 -6.93
CA LYS A 247 -17.50 -27.17 -8.23
C LYS A 247 -18.37 -27.68 -9.37
N GLU A 248 -19.04 -28.82 -9.18
CA GLU A 248 -19.95 -29.41 -10.17
C GLU A 248 -21.10 -28.44 -10.50
N LEU A 249 -21.80 -27.95 -9.47
CA LEU A 249 -22.89 -26.99 -9.63
C LEU A 249 -22.43 -25.67 -10.25
N PHE A 250 -21.22 -25.19 -9.94
CA PHE A 250 -20.66 -24.01 -10.58
C PHE A 250 -20.44 -24.24 -12.07
N ASN A 251 -19.86 -25.39 -12.45
CA ASN A 251 -19.63 -25.75 -13.85
C ASN A 251 -20.93 -25.89 -14.64
N GLU A 252 -21.97 -26.49 -14.04
CA GLU A 252 -23.31 -26.56 -14.63
C GLU A 252 -23.91 -25.16 -14.87
N ARG A 253 -23.61 -24.20 -13.98
CA ARG A 253 -24.12 -22.83 -14.04
C ARG A 253 -23.19 -21.86 -14.79
N GLN A 254 -22.10 -22.34 -15.37
CA GLN A 254 -21.06 -21.50 -15.99
C GLN A 254 -21.60 -20.62 -17.12
N ALA A 255 -22.50 -21.15 -17.95
CA ALA A 255 -23.15 -20.38 -19.02
C ALA A 255 -23.98 -19.21 -18.47
N MET A 256 -24.69 -19.44 -17.36
CA MET A 256 -25.48 -18.41 -16.66
C MET A 256 -24.58 -17.34 -16.05
N VAL A 257 -23.44 -17.73 -15.45
CA VAL A 257 -22.41 -16.80 -14.95
C VAL A 257 -21.92 -15.90 -16.09
N GLY A 258 -21.57 -16.51 -17.24
CA GLY A 258 -21.12 -15.78 -18.43
C GLY A 258 -22.15 -14.78 -18.93
N GLN A 259 -23.42 -15.19 -19.02
CA GLN A 259 -24.51 -14.30 -19.42
C GLN A 259 -24.67 -13.13 -18.45
N LYS A 260 -24.69 -13.37 -17.13
CA LYS A 260 -24.85 -12.31 -16.12
C LYS A 260 -23.70 -11.31 -16.12
N LEU A 261 -22.48 -11.80 -16.31
CA LEU A 261 -21.31 -10.93 -16.46
C LEU A 261 -21.37 -10.08 -17.73
N LEU A 262 -21.84 -10.66 -18.85
CA LEU A 262 -22.01 -9.93 -20.10
C LEU A 262 -23.10 -8.85 -19.97
N GLU A 263 -24.26 -9.19 -19.41
CA GLU A 263 -25.37 -8.26 -19.13
C GLU A 263 -24.90 -7.10 -18.25
N TRP A 264 -24.23 -7.40 -17.13
CA TRP A 264 -23.70 -6.40 -16.22
C TRP A 264 -22.68 -5.49 -16.91
N ARG A 265 -21.71 -6.08 -17.64
CA ARG A 265 -20.65 -5.32 -18.31
C ARG A 265 -21.24 -4.37 -19.36
N THR A 266 -22.15 -4.88 -20.17
CA THR A 266 -22.80 -4.09 -21.24
C THR A 266 -23.57 -2.92 -20.62
N SER A 267 -24.33 -3.17 -19.55
CA SER A 267 -25.07 -2.12 -18.84
C SER A 267 -24.15 -1.04 -18.26
N VAL A 268 -23.00 -1.40 -17.72
CA VAL A 268 -22.00 -0.45 -17.20
C VAL A 268 -21.35 0.35 -18.32
N GLU A 269 -20.96 -0.32 -19.42
CA GLU A 269 -20.37 0.31 -20.59
C GLU A 269 -21.34 1.34 -21.18
N ASP A 270 -22.60 0.97 -21.36
CA ASP A 270 -23.65 1.86 -21.88
C ASP A 270 -23.90 3.07 -20.96
N GLN A 271 -23.95 2.85 -19.64
CA GLN A 271 -24.09 3.94 -18.66
C GLN A 271 -22.90 4.92 -18.72
N LEU A 272 -21.68 4.41 -18.85
CA LEU A 272 -20.49 5.27 -18.97
C LEU A 272 -20.52 6.10 -20.25
N VAL A 273 -20.94 5.49 -21.37
CA VAL A 273 -21.12 6.20 -22.64
C VAL A 273 -22.20 7.27 -22.52
N GLU A 274 -23.35 6.93 -21.94
CA GLU A 274 -24.45 7.87 -21.71
C GLU A 274 -23.99 9.07 -20.86
N HIS A 275 -23.29 8.83 -19.75
CA HIS A 275 -22.75 9.89 -18.90
C HIS A 275 -21.67 10.72 -19.60
N TYR A 276 -20.84 10.09 -20.43
CA TYR A 276 -19.86 10.78 -21.25
C TYR A 276 -20.53 11.80 -22.18
N HIS A 277 -21.65 11.43 -22.80
CA HIS A 277 -22.39 12.34 -23.67
C HIS A 277 -23.22 13.36 -22.91
N ALA A 278 -23.89 12.98 -21.82
CA ALA A 278 -24.74 13.86 -21.04
C ALA A 278 -24.00 15.05 -20.40
N SER A 279 -22.68 14.89 -20.17
CA SER A 279 -21.83 15.98 -19.66
C SER A 279 -21.42 17.01 -20.73
N SER A 280 -21.73 16.75 -22.00
CA SER A 280 -21.60 17.71 -23.10
C SER A 280 -22.92 18.46 -23.21
N PHE A 281 -22.88 19.80 -23.21
CA PHE A 281 -24.01 20.75 -23.22
C PHE A 281 -25.33 20.27 -23.88
N PRO A 282 -26.50 20.76 -23.41
CA PRO A 282 -27.85 20.24 -23.76
C PRO A 282 -28.28 20.34 -25.24
N GLU A 283 -27.42 20.81 -26.15
CA GLU A 283 -27.70 20.83 -27.58
C GLU A 283 -27.46 19.44 -28.19
N LYS A 284 -28.57 18.71 -28.34
CA LYS A 284 -28.75 17.41 -28.99
C LYS A 284 -28.26 17.38 -30.44
N THR A 285 -26.96 17.49 -30.67
CA THR A 285 -26.37 16.98 -31.90
C THR A 285 -25.94 15.55 -31.62
N SER A 286 -26.83 14.59 -31.92
CA SER A 286 -26.56 13.15 -31.82
C SER A 286 -25.56 12.75 -32.90
N SER A 287 -24.33 13.21 -32.75
CA SER A 287 -23.22 12.72 -33.56
C SER A 287 -23.08 11.22 -33.29
N PRO A 288 -22.99 10.38 -34.32
CA PRO A 288 -22.84 8.95 -34.14
C PRO A 288 -21.57 8.65 -33.33
N LEU A 289 -21.69 7.71 -32.39
CA LEU A 289 -20.56 7.21 -31.59
C LEU A 289 -19.44 6.73 -32.53
N ASN A 290 -18.25 7.34 -32.43
CA ASN A 290 -17.08 6.82 -33.12
C ASN A 290 -16.60 5.56 -32.40
N THR A 291 -16.99 4.40 -32.93
CA THR A 291 -16.63 3.08 -32.38
C THR A 291 -15.44 2.44 -33.08
N THR A 292 -14.77 3.19 -33.97
CA THR A 292 -13.52 2.74 -34.59
C THR A 292 -12.46 2.66 -33.49
N LEU A 293 -11.85 1.49 -33.33
CA LEU A 293 -10.79 1.24 -32.37
C LEU A 293 -9.77 0.31 -33.02
N THR A 294 -8.54 0.78 -33.10
CA THR A 294 -7.42 0.06 -33.67
C THR A 294 -6.44 -0.36 -32.59
N ILE A 295 -5.83 -1.53 -32.77
CA ILE A 295 -4.67 -2.02 -32.02
C ILE A 295 -3.59 -2.28 -33.04
N LYS A 296 -2.44 -1.59 -32.93
CA LYS A 296 -1.35 -1.67 -33.93
C LYS A 296 -1.88 -1.41 -35.36
N GLY A 297 -2.83 -0.48 -35.49
CA GLY A 297 -3.47 -0.12 -36.77
C GLY A 297 -4.53 -1.11 -37.30
N SER A 298 -4.82 -2.22 -36.61
CA SER A 298 -5.85 -3.19 -37.03
C SER A 298 -7.13 -3.10 -36.20
N ILE A 299 -8.28 -3.22 -36.86
CA ILE A 299 -9.61 -3.31 -36.22
C ILE A 299 -10.01 -4.75 -35.87
N ASP A 300 -9.32 -5.76 -36.43
CA ASP A 300 -9.73 -7.16 -36.28
C ASP A 300 -9.64 -7.66 -34.85
N VAL A 301 -8.69 -7.11 -34.09
CA VAL A 301 -8.46 -7.44 -32.68
C VAL A 301 -9.66 -7.04 -31.79
N THR A 302 -10.43 -6.04 -32.21
CA THR A 302 -11.50 -5.43 -31.40
C THR A 302 -12.90 -5.74 -31.94
N LYS A 303 -13.02 -6.46 -33.05
CA LYS A 303 -14.29 -6.70 -33.76
C LYS A 303 -15.38 -7.40 -32.93
N ASN A 304 -14.97 -8.21 -31.94
CA ASN A 304 -15.89 -8.95 -31.08
C ASN A 304 -16.36 -8.13 -29.87
N LEU A 305 -15.83 -6.91 -29.68
CA LEU A 305 -16.23 -6.03 -28.58
C LEU A 305 -17.49 -5.23 -28.94
N SER A 306 -18.29 -4.91 -27.92
CA SER A 306 -19.43 -4.02 -28.04
C SER A 306 -19.00 -2.64 -28.58
N GLY A 307 -19.94 -1.91 -29.21
CA GLY A 307 -19.66 -0.54 -29.66
C GLY A 307 -19.24 0.37 -28.49
N SER A 308 -19.90 0.23 -27.35
CA SER A 308 -19.62 0.96 -26.11
C SER A 308 -18.21 0.62 -25.58
N ALA A 309 -17.83 -0.66 -25.52
CA ALA A 309 -16.48 -1.06 -25.14
C ALA A 309 -15.41 -0.48 -26.08
N ARG A 310 -15.64 -0.55 -27.40
CA ARG A 310 -14.70 -0.01 -28.39
C ARG A 310 -14.52 1.50 -28.22
N PHE A 311 -15.61 2.24 -28.02
CA PHE A 311 -15.56 3.67 -27.74
C PHE A 311 -14.78 3.96 -26.45
N LEU A 312 -15.13 3.30 -25.34
CA LEU A 312 -14.51 3.53 -24.02
C LEU A 312 -13.02 3.22 -23.98
N LEU A 313 -12.55 2.25 -24.77
CA LEU A 313 -11.14 1.85 -24.84
C LEU A 313 -10.26 2.80 -25.67
N ARG A 314 -10.84 3.79 -26.38
CA ARG A 314 -10.07 4.74 -27.19
C ARG A 314 -9.18 5.63 -26.32
N ALA A 315 -8.01 5.98 -26.84
CA ALA A 315 -7.04 6.85 -26.18
C ALA A 315 -7.53 8.29 -25.97
N ASP A 316 -8.51 8.74 -26.74
CA ASP A 316 -9.13 10.06 -26.62
C ASP A 316 -10.38 10.10 -25.73
N THR A 317 -10.85 8.95 -25.22
CA THR A 317 -11.99 8.92 -24.30
C THR A 317 -11.49 9.07 -22.87
N VAL A 318 -11.60 10.29 -22.33
CA VAL A 318 -10.99 10.69 -21.04
C VAL A 318 -12.06 11.12 -20.05
N PHE A 319 -12.02 10.54 -18.85
CA PHE A 319 -12.91 10.88 -17.75
C PHE A 319 -12.21 11.75 -16.69
N ASN A 320 -12.98 12.65 -16.09
CA ASN A 320 -12.64 13.31 -14.84
C ASN A 320 -12.83 12.33 -13.68
N ARG A 321 -11.83 12.24 -12.80
CA ARG A 321 -11.95 11.54 -11.52
C ARG A 321 -12.15 12.57 -10.40
N PRO A 322 -13.06 12.34 -9.44
CA PRO A 322 -13.13 13.16 -8.24
C PRO A 322 -11.77 13.18 -7.55
N TYR A 323 -11.19 14.37 -7.40
CA TYR A 323 -9.94 14.63 -6.64
C TYR A 323 -8.65 14.03 -7.22
N ALA A 324 -8.62 13.62 -8.49
CA ALA A 324 -7.42 13.04 -9.10
C ALA A 324 -7.29 13.40 -10.59
N SER A 325 -6.18 12.98 -11.19
CA SER A 325 -5.88 13.15 -12.61
C SER A 325 -6.82 12.35 -13.51
N ASN A 326 -6.65 12.55 -14.83
CA ASN A 326 -7.39 11.90 -15.91
C ASN A 326 -7.46 10.38 -15.76
N VAL A 327 -8.64 9.80 -16.03
CA VAL A 327 -8.87 8.36 -15.97
C VAL A 327 -9.41 7.85 -17.30
N HIS A 328 -8.98 6.64 -17.65
CA HIS A 328 -9.45 5.90 -18.82
C HIS A 328 -10.09 4.58 -18.39
N PHE A 329 -11.06 4.11 -19.17
CA PHE A 329 -11.60 2.77 -19.03
C PHE A 329 -10.56 1.71 -19.45
N PRO A 330 -10.52 0.51 -18.82
CA PRO A 330 -11.30 0.04 -17.69
C PRO A 330 -10.70 0.39 -16.32
N LYS A 331 -9.71 1.30 -16.25
CA LYS A 331 -9.03 1.71 -15.00
C LYS A 331 -9.87 2.65 -14.12
N ILE A 332 -11.17 2.39 -14.04
CA ILE A 332 -12.14 3.08 -13.19
C ILE A 332 -12.26 2.29 -11.89
N SER A 333 -12.00 2.90 -10.74
CA SER A 333 -11.92 2.20 -9.44
C SER A 333 -13.17 1.38 -9.11
N TYR A 334 -14.35 1.85 -9.54
CA TYR A 334 -15.62 1.15 -9.35
C TYR A 334 -15.73 -0.17 -10.14
N LEU A 335 -14.92 -0.35 -11.19
CA LEU A 335 -14.94 -1.52 -12.08
C LEU A 335 -13.85 -2.54 -11.78
N ILE A 336 -12.81 -2.13 -11.06
CA ILE A 336 -11.69 -3.00 -10.66
C ILE A 336 -11.98 -3.57 -9.27
N ASN A 337 -13.04 -4.38 -9.17
CA ASN A 337 -13.38 -5.04 -7.91
C ASN A 337 -12.53 -6.30 -7.72
N THR A 338 -12.09 -6.54 -6.48
CA THR A 338 -11.46 -7.81 -6.13
C THR A 338 -12.50 -8.91 -6.07
N LEU A 339 -12.16 -10.11 -6.55
CA LEU A 339 -12.98 -11.31 -6.45
C LEU A 339 -13.27 -11.76 -5.01
N ARG A 340 -12.67 -11.13 -4.00
CA ARG A 340 -12.87 -11.49 -2.59
C ARG A 340 -14.23 -11.00 -2.09
N PHE A 341 -15.06 -11.95 -1.68
CA PHE A 341 -16.33 -11.70 -1.00
C PHE A 341 -16.13 -11.37 0.50
N SER A 342 -14.93 -11.52 1.06
CA SER A 342 -14.61 -11.15 2.46
C SER A 342 -14.27 -9.65 2.59
N SER A 343 -15.03 -8.93 3.43
CA SER A 343 -15.18 -7.47 3.33
C SER A 343 -14.27 -6.62 4.24
N HIS A 344 -13.25 -7.16 4.90
CA HIS A 344 -12.72 -6.42 6.06
C HIS A 344 -11.56 -5.45 5.83
N VAL A 345 -10.82 -5.51 4.71
CA VAL A 345 -9.52 -4.81 4.69
C VAL A 345 -9.40 -3.68 3.65
N LEU A 346 -10.14 -3.70 2.54
CA LEU A 346 -9.89 -2.74 1.44
C LEU A 346 -11.10 -1.91 0.99
N GLU A 347 -12.30 -2.17 1.53
CA GLU A 347 -13.52 -1.48 1.06
C GLU A 347 -13.56 0.02 1.45
N TRP A 348 -12.86 0.41 2.52
CA TRP A 348 -12.73 1.82 2.93
C TRP A 348 -11.61 2.58 2.19
N LEU A 349 -10.70 1.88 1.52
CA LEU A 349 -9.58 2.46 0.77
C LEU A 349 -9.94 2.73 -0.69
N MET A 350 -10.89 1.96 -1.23
CA MET A 350 -11.42 2.15 -2.57
C MET A 350 -12.58 3.13 -2.47
N ASP A 351 -12.33 4.39 -2.84
CA ASP A 351 -13.38 5.37 -3.14
C ASP A 351 -14.35 4.80 -4.18
N LYS A 352 -15.36 4.03 -3.72
CA LYS A 352 -16.45 3.48 -4.54
C LYS A 352 -17.40 4.62 -4.86
N TYR A 353 -16.93 5.55 -5.69
CA TYR A 353 -17.80 6.57 -6.23
C TYR A 353 -18.78 5.92 -7.20
N PRO A 354 -20.05 6.31 -7.14
CA PRO A 354 -21.03 5.85 -8.10
C PRO A 354 -20.62 6.32 -9.51
N LEU A 355 -20.90 5.52 -10.55
CA LEU A 355 -20.46 5.75 -11.94
C LEU A 355 -20.77 7.17 -12.45
N GLN A 356 -21.84 7.77 -11.93
CA GLN A 356 -22.31 9.13 -12.20
C GLN A 356 -21.26 10.22 -11.92
N ARG A 357 -20.23 9.95 -11.10
CA ARG A 357 -19.16 10.92 -10.81
C ARG A 357 -18.07 10.96 -11.88
N TYR A 358 -18.02 9.98 -12.78
CA TYR A 358 -17.08 9.99 -13.90
C TYR A 358 -17.71 10.74 -15.06
N THR A 359 -17.27 11.98 -15.24
CA THR A 359 -17.76 12.88 -16.32
C THR A 359 -16.72 13.03 -17.41
N ARG A 360 -17.13 13.45 -18.60
CA ARG A 360 -16.22 13.75 -19.71
C ARG A 360 -15.23 14.84 -19.31
N ASN A 361 -13.93 14.60 -19.52
CA ASN A 361 -12.92 15.65 -19.47
C ASN A 361 -12.72 16.24 -20.87
N VAL A 362 -13.46 17.31 -21.18
CA VAL A 362 -13.43 17.95 -22.51
C VAL A 362 -12.03 18.47 -22.87
N THR A 363 -11.33 19.06 -21.91
CA THR A 363 -9.97 19.59 -22.12
C THR A 363 -8.99 18.47 -22.43
N ALA A 364 -8.96 17.44 -21.59
CA ALA A 364 -8.06 16.30 -21.77
C ALA A 364 -8.37 15.50 -23.04
N GLU A 365 -9.65 15.30 -23.39
CA GLU A 365 -10.04 14.70 -24.67
C GLU A 365 -9.54 15.52 -25.85
N THR A 366 -9.72 16.85 -25.82
CA THR A 366 -9.30 17.73 -26.93
C THR A 366 -7.79 17.66 -27.14
N ILE A 367 -7.03 17.68 -26.04
CA ILE A 367 -5.59 17.46 -26.03
C ILE A 367 -5.25 16.08 -26.61
N ALA A 368 -5.86 15.01 -26.08
CA ALA A 368 -5.60 13.65 -26.55
C ALA A 368 -5.85 13.51 -28.06
N LYS A 369 -6.96 14.05 -28.58
CA LYS A 369 -7.26 14.05 -30.02
C LYS A 369 -6.19 14.77 -30.85
N ALA A 370 -5.72 15.93 -30.40
CA ALA A 370 -4.68 16.67 -31.09
C ALA A 370 -3.35 15.89 -31.11
N LEU A 371 -2.96 15.32 -29.97
CA LEU A 371 -1.75 14.51 -29.84
C LEU A 371 -1.82 13.23 -30.71
N LEU A 372 -2.94 12.51 -30.68
CA LEU A 372 -3.15 11.32 -31.51
C LEU A 372 -3.13 11.64 -33.01
N LYS A 373 -3.68 12.79 -33.41
CA LYS A 373 -3.64 13.24 -34.79
C LYS A 373 -2.20 13.51 -35.25
N GLU A 374 -1.39 14.14 -34.40
CA GLU A 374 0.04 14.39 -34.66
C GLU A 374 0.82 13.07 -34.81
N LEU A 375 0.49 12.06 -34.01
CA LEU A 375 1.09 10.72 -34.10
C LEU A 375 0.54 9.87 -35.25
N HIS A 376 -0.43 10.37 -36.03
CA HIS A 376 -1.15 9.60 -37.05
C HIS A 376 -1.88 8.36 -36.50
N MET A 377 -2.38 8.45 -35.26
CA MET A 377 -3.04 7.36 -34.53
C MET A 377 -4.43 7.77 -33.97
N PRO A 378 -5.35 8.35 -34.79
CA PRO A 378 -6.60 8.95 -34.29
C PRO A 378 -7.59 7.96 -33.65
N ASP A 379 -7.43 6.66 -33.93
CA ASP A 379 -8.32 5.60 -33.45
C ASP A 379 -7.57 4.57 -32.57
N ALA A 380 -6.40 4.94 -32.02
CA ALA A 380 -5.63 4.03 -31.17
C ALA A 380 -6.31 3.78 -29.83
N ALA A 381 -6.14 2.56 -29.32
CA ALA A 381 -6.57 2.24 -27.96
C ALA A 381 -5.66 2.86 -26.91
N PHE A 382 -6.25 3.30 -25.80
CA PHE A 382 -5.50 3.81 -24.65
C PHE A 382 -4.42 2.83 -24.18
N ILE A 383 -4.78 1.54 -24.14
CA ILE A 383 -3.90 0.48 -23.65
C ILE A 383 -2.66 0.28 -24.53
N GLU A 384 -2.77 0.48 -25.85
CA GLU A 384 -1.65 0.42 -26.77
C GLU A 384 -0.63 1.49 -26.40
N LEU A 385 -1.07 2.74 -26.19
CA LEU A 385 -0.17 3.84 -25.82
C LEU A 385 0.44 3.64 -24.43
N VAL A 386 -0.31 3.09 -23.48
CA VAL A 386 0.25 2.73 -22.16
C VAL A 386 1.32 1.65 -22.29
N SER A 387 1.11 0.65 -23.15
CA SER A 387 2.08 -0.45 -23.34
C SER A 387 3.42 0.03 -23.90
N MET A 388 3.43 1.15 -24.61
CA MET A 388 4.66 1.77 -25.10
C MET A 388 5.51 2.38 -23.97
N GLY A 389 4.97 2.54 -22.76
CA GLY A 389 5.72 2.99 -21.59
C GLY A 389 6.06 4.48 -21.62
N LYS A 390 7.27 4.82 -21.12
CA LYS A 390 7.76 6.20 -21.05
C LYS A 390 8.51 6.57 -22.33
N VAL A 391 7.77 6.74 -23.43
CA VAL A 391 8.36 7.08 -24.73
C VAL A 391 7.82 8.39 -25.31
N PHE A 392 6.84 9.02 -24.65
CA PHE A 392 6.20 10.21 -25.18
C PHE A 392 6.89 11.46 -24.67
N ILE A 393 7.32 12.34 -25.59
CA ILE A 393 7.95 13.61 -25.26
C ILE A 393 7.07 14.74 -25.80
N CYS A 394 6.84 15.76 -24.96
CA CYS A 394 6.23 17.01 -25.40
C CYS A 394 7.18 17.69 -26.39
N GLY A 395 6.77 17.82 -27.66
CA GLY A 395 7.59 18.45 -28.70
C GLY A 395 7.66 19.97 -28.60
N MET A 396 6.75 20.57 -27.81
CA MET A 396 6.74 22.01 -27.53
C MET A 396 7.74 22.38 -26.43
N CYS A 397 8.00 21.49 -25.48
CA CYS A 397 9.00 21.75 -24.45
C CYS A 397 10.42 21.65 -25.03
N SER A 398 11.29 22.54 -24.57
CA SER A 398 12.72 22.48 -24.91
C SER A 398 13.39 21.26 -24.29
N HIS A 399 13.00 20.92 -23.07
CA HIS A 399 13.47 19.74 -22.37
C HIS A 399 12.31 19.11 -21.64
N CYS A 400 12.00 17.87 -21.98
CA CYS A 400 10.98 17.10 -21.28
C CYS A 400 11.45 15.65 -21.19
N SER A 401 11.45 15.10 -19.98
CA SER A 401 11.71 13.67 -19.81
C SER A 401 10.63 12.87 -20.53
N PRO A 402 10.96 11.69 -21.09
CA PRO A 402 9.95 10.78 -21.61
C PRO A 402 8.87 10.48 -20.55
N MET A 403 7.61 10.61 -20.96
CA MET A 403 6.43 10.45 -20.13
C MET A 403 5.61 9.26 -20.61
N VAL A 404 4.81 8.72 -19.70
CA VAL A 404 3.69 7.85 -20.07
C VAL A 404 2.56 8.68 -20.67
N TRP A 405 1.69 8.06 -21.47
CA TRP A 405 0.58 8.73 -22.14
C TRP A 405 -0.25 9.66 -21.23
N ASN A 406 -0.68 9.17 -20.07
CA ASN A 406 -1.48 9.98 -19.12
C ASN A 406 -0.72 11.21 -18.61
N ALA A 407 0.57 11.07 -18.35
CA ALA A 407 1.40 12.17 -17.87
C ALA A 407 1.61 13.22 -18.96
N LEU A 408 1.68 12.81 -20.24
CA LEU A 408 1.71 13.76 -21.36
C LEU A 408 0.39 14.55 -21.47
N ILE A 409 -0.77 13.89 -21.37
CA ILE A 409 -2.07 14.59 -21.38
C ILE A 409 -2.15 15.56 -20.20
N GLU A 410 -1.81 15.10 -18.99
CA GLU A 410 -1.84 15.93 -17.79
C GLU A 410 -0.88 17.13 -17.89
N HIS A 411 0.31 16.93 -18.45
CA HIS A 411 1.24 18.00 -18.78
C HIS A 411 0.55 19.06 -19.64
N TYR A 412 -0.06 18.68 -20.75
CA TYR A 412 -0.78 19.63 -21.61
C TYR A 412 -1.97 20.28 -20.92
N CYS A 413 -2.73 19.57 -20.06
CA CYS A 413 -3.82 20.18 -19.30
C CYS A 413 -3.32 21.29 -18.37
N VAL A 414 -2.26 21.02 -17.61
CA VAL A 414 -1.64 22.00 -16.70
C VAL A 414 -1.08 23.18 -17.46
N GLN A 415 -0.56 22.96 -18.67
CA GLN A 415 -0.03 24.04 -19.52
C GLN A 415 -1.14 24.80 -20.24
N SER A 416 -2.25 24.17 -20.65
CA SER A 416 -3.36 24.85 -21.35
C SER A 416 -4.10 25.83 -20.46
N ASP A 417 -4.14 25.59 -19.15
CA ASP A 417 -4.75 26.51 -18.18
C ASP A 417 -3.92 27.79 -17.98
N ARG A 418 -2.66 27.79 -18.43
CA ARG A 418 -1.82 28.98 -18.40
C ARG A 418 -2.19 29.87 -19.57
N LYS A 419 -2.87 30.98 -19.28
CA LYS A 419 -3.03 32.07 -20.24
C LYS A 419 -1.69 32.75 -20.47
N ASP A 420 -1.56 33.49 -21.57
CA ASP A 420 -0.40 34.36 -21.75
C ASP A 420 -0.30 35.31 -20.55
N ILE A 421 0.85 35.31 -19.89
CA ILE A 421 1.08 36.14 -18.70
C ILE A 421 1.96 37.31 -19.12
N LYS A 422 1.52 38.52 -18.76
CA LYS A 422 2.36 39.72 -18.76
C LYS A 422 2.64 40.07 -17.31
N THR A 423 3.90 40.04 -16.91
CA THR A 423 4.27 40.39 -15.54
C THR A 423 4.28 41.91 -15.35
N SER A 424 3.85 42.40 -14.18
CA SER A 424 3.77 43.83 -13.86
C SER A 424 4.85 44.33 -12.88
N TRP A 425 5.79 43.48 -12.49
CA TRP A 425 6.88 43.81 -11.54
C TRP A 425 8.07 44.56 -12.14
N THR A 426 8.03 44.88 -13.43
CA THR A 426 9.01 45.65 -14.19
C THR A 426 8.25 46.74 -14.95
N ARG A 427 8.91 47.89 -15.24
CA ARG A 427 8.29 48.94 -16.07
C ARG A 427 7.95 48.41 -17.46
N HIS A 428 8.83 47.56 -18.00
CA HIS A 428 8.61 46.88 -19.27
C HIS A 428 8.10 45.45 -19.02
N PRO A 429 6.86 45.11 -19.39
CA PRO A 429 6.26 43.83 -19.04
C PRO A 429 6.96 42.66 -19.76
N ILE A 430 7.37 41.65 -19.00
CA ILE A 430 7.86 40.39 -19.57
C ILE A 430 6.67 39.57 -20.03
N VAL A 431 6.71 39.14 -21.29
CA VAL A 431 5.69 38.28 -21.89
C VAL A 431 6.05 36.81 -21.66
N PHE A 432 5.04 36.01 -21.33
CA PHE A 432 5.11 34.55 -21.26
C PHE A 432 4.01 33.99 -22.14
N ARG A 433 4.36 33.62 -23.37
CA ARG A 433 3.43 32.98 -24.31
C ARG A 433 3.23 31.51 -23.94
N ASN A 434 1.98 31.06 -24.05
CA ASN A 434 1.67 29.65 -23.93
C ASN A 434 1.98 28.91 -25.24
N ILE A 435 3.16 28.29 -25.28
CA ILE A 435 3.60 27.46 -26.41
C ILE A 435 2.89 26.09 -26.50
N HIS A 436 2.05 25.71 -25.52
CA HIS A 436 1.31 24.44 -25.53
C HIS A 436 -0.07 24.57 -26.19
N ASN A 437 -0.28 25.61 -27.00
CA ASN A 437 -1.49 25.74 -27.80
C ASN A 437 -1.57 24.58 -28.81
N LEU A 438 -2.72 23.93 -28.88
CA LEU A 438 -2.96 22.80 -29.79
C LEU A 438 -3.03 23.23 -31.27
N ASN A 439 -3.03 24.54 -31.56
CA ASN A 439 -3.01 25.05 -32.92
C ASN A 439 -1.59 25.02 -33.52
N THR A 440 -1.26 23.93 -34.20
CA THR A 440 0.04 23.68 -34.83
C THR A 440 0.42 24.65 -35.95
N ARG A 441 -0.51 25.49 -36.44
CA ARG A 441 -0.20 26.44 -37.52
C ARG A 441 0.77 27.54 -37.11
N ALA A 442 0.95 27.77 -35.81
CA ALA A 442 1.80 28.84 -35.30
C ALA A 442 3.26 28.42 -35.12
N THR A 443 3.56 27.12 -35.03
CA THR A 443 4.87 26.62 -34.62
C THR A 443 5.36 25.51 -35.54
N SER A 444 6.64 25.52 -35.89
CA SER A 444 7.26 24.46 -36.71
C SER A 444 7.51 23.14 -35.96
N ARG A 445 7.30 23.11 -34.64
CA ARG A 445 7.52 21.92 -33.81
C ARG A 445 6.27 21.05 -33.70
N PRO A 446 6.44 19.71 -33.66
CA PRO A 446 5.33 18.80 -33.43
C PRO A 446 4.83 18.91 -31.98
N LEU A 447 3.56 18.61 -31.74
CA LEU A 447 3.02 18.57 -30.38
C LEU A 447 3.64 17.44 -29.56
N VAL A 448 3.80 16.27 -30.18
CA VAL A 448 4.34 15.08 -29.53
C VAL A 448 5.27 14.35 -30.47
N ARG A 449 6.32 13.79 -29.89
CA ARG A 449 7.19 12.82 -30.57
C ARG A 449 7.35 11.59 -29.69
N ILE A 450 7.55 10.45 -30.34
CA ILE A 450 7.93 9.21 -29.69
C ILE A 450 9.45 9.13 -29.72
N CYS A 451 10.10 9.02 -28.57
CA CYS A 451 11.55 8.88 -28.49
C CYS A 451 11.97 7.43 -28.69
N SER A 452 13.17 7.23 -29.22
CA SER A 452 13.80 5.90 -29.20
C SER A 452 14.28 5.55 -27.79
N ASN A 453 14.59 4.29 -27.54
CA ASN A 453 15.13 3.87 -26.24
C ASN A 453 16.49 4.54 -25.96
N GLU A 454 17.31 4.72 -26.98
CA GLU A 454 18.61 5.41 -26.87
C GLU A 454 18.43 6.89 -26.48
N GLU A 455 17.43 7.56 -27.04
CA GLU A 455 17.10 8.94 -26.68
C GLU A 455 16.59 9.04 -25.24
N ALA A 456 15.82 8.06 -24.76
CA ALA A 456 15.32 8.02 -23.39
C ALA A 456 16.45 7.86 -22.37
N ASP A 457 17.44 7.02 -22.67
CA ASP A 457 18.64 6.84 -21.84
C ASP A 457 19.49 8.13 -21.82
N GLN A 458 19.66 8.76 -22.97
CA GLN A 458 20.39 10.03 -23.08
C GLN A 458 19.68 11.17 -22.35
N ALA A 459 18.34 11.24 -22.41
CA ALA A 459 17.55 12.25 -21.69
C ALA A 459 17.76 12.19 -20.17
N SER A 460 18.13 11.03 -19.63
CA SER A 460 18.46 10.86 -18.20
C SER A 460 19.80 11.48 -17.80
N SER A 461 20.69 11.75 -18.77
CA SER A 461 22.03 12.32 -18.57
C SER A 461 22.10 13.84 -18.75
N PHE A 462 20.94 14.51 -18.78
CA PHE A 462 20.84 15.95 -19.06
C PHE A 462 21.68 16.81 -18.10
N SER A 463 22.70 17.46 -18.67
CA SER A 463 23.52 18.47 -18.00
C SER A 463 23.17 19.84 -18.56
N PRO A 464 22.37 20.66 -17.86
CA PRO A 464 21.96 21.96 -18.38
C PRO A 464 23.16 22.90 -18.49
N VAL A 465 23.28 23.55 -19.65
CA VAL A 465 24.34 24.49 -19.98
C VAL A 465 23.85 25.93 -19.83
N PHE A 466 22.56 26.19 -20.08
CA PHE A 466 21.97 27.53 -20.00
C PHE A 466 20.70 27.55 -19.14
N ASN A 467 20.45 28.67 -18.48
CA ASN A 467 19.29 28.94 -17.64
C ASN A 467 18.56 30.20 -18.13
N CYS A 468 17.25 30.13 -18.34
CA CYS A 468 16.40 31.28 -18.66
C CYS A 468 16.10 32.05 -17.37
N LEU A 469 16.59 33.28 -17.28
CA LEU A 469 16.42 34.11 -16.07
C LEU A 469 14.97 34.56 -15.88
N LEU A 470 14.26 34.77 -16.99
CA LEU A 470 12.86 35.21 -16.98
C LEU A 470 11.94 34.12 -16.41
N CYS A 471 12.06 32.89 -16.91
CA CYS A 471 11.32 31.72 -16.40
C CYS A 471 11.70 31.37 -14.96
N HIS A 472 12.99 31.45 -14.62
CA HIS A 472 13.43 31.16 -13.27
C HIS A 472 12.82 32.14 -12.25
N ARG A 473 12.91 33.45 -12.53
CA ARG A 473 12.41 34.48 -11.61
C ARG A 473 10.91 34.36 -11.40
N ALA A 474 10.14 34.03 -12.45
CA ALA A 474 8.70 33.95 -12.35
C ALA A 474 8.21 32.84 -11.40
N TYR A 475 9.05 31.86 -11.01
CA TYR A 475 8.69 30.66 -10.24
C TYR A 475 7.56 29.80 -10.84
N LEU A 476 7.02 30.20 -11.99
CA LEU A 476 5.89 29.56 -12.65
C LEU A 476 6.33 28.40 -13.55
N PHE A 477 7.60 28.34 -13.94
CA PHE A 477 8.11 27.35 -14.90
C PHE A 477 9.20 26.50 -14.26
N LYS A 478 8.98 25.17 -14.19
CA LYS A 478 10.00 24.20 -13.75
C LYS A 478 11.09 23.98 -14.81
N ASP A 479 10.79 24.30 -16.07
CA ASP A 479 11.66 24.06 -17.23
C ASP A 479 12.35 25.34 -17.70
N TYR A 480 13.23 25.91 -16.87
CA TYR A 480 14.06 27.07 -17.23
C TYR A 480 15.47 26.69 -17.70
N ARG A 481 15.74 25.41 -17.98
CA ARG A 481 17.08 24.87 -18.21
C ARG A 481 17.22 24.26 -19.59
N PHE A 482 18.35 24.49 -20.25
CA PHE A 482 18.60 24.15 -21.65
C PHE A 482 20.02 23.61 -21.83
N ASP A 483 20.20 22.63 -22.70
CA ASP A 483 21.50 22.00 -23.01
C ASP A 483 22.31 22.77 -24.06
N SER A 484 21.67 23.68 -24.80
CA SER A 484 22.28 24.35 -25.94
C SER A 484 21.76 25.79 -26.08
N LEU A 485 22.62 26.64 -26.66
CA LEU A 485 22.28 28.04 -26.93
C LEU A 485 21.17 28.16 -27.98
N GLU A 486 21.11 27.23 -28.93
CA GLU A 486 20.06 27.19 -29.96
C GLU A 486 18.68 26.98 -29.32
N MET A 487 18.56 25.99 -28.43
CA MET A 487 17.31 25.73 -27.71
C MET A 487 16.92 26.90 -26.80
N MET A 488 17.90 27.54 -26.16
CA MET A 488 17.68 28.76 -25.39
C MET A 488 17.14 29.91 -26.27
N ARG A 489 17.76 30.14 -27.44
CA ARG A 489 17.32 31.19 -28.38
C ARG A 489 15.91 30.95 -28.88
N TRP A 490 15.59 29.71 -29.24
CA TRP A 490 14.24 29.33 -29.64
C TRP A 490 13.24 29.60 -28.52
N HIS A 491 13.55 29.18 -27.30
CA HIS A 491 12.68 29.43 -26.15
C HIS A 491 12.45 30.92 -25.91
N MET A 492 13.49 31.73 -26.03
CA MET A 492 13.39 33.18 -25.89
C MET A 492 12.47 33.80 -26.95
N ALA A 493 12.59 33.37 -28.20
CA ALA A 493 11.73 33.84 -29.28
C ALA A 493 10.25 33.43 -29.07
N GLU A 494 10.01 32.15 -28.77
CA GLU A 494 8.64 31.60 -28.73
C GLU A 494 7.91 31.89 -27.42
N VAL A 495 8.61 31.86 -26.28
CA VAL A 495 8.00 32.06 -24.95
C VAL A 495 8.04 33.53 -24.54
N HIS A 496 9.12 34.24 -24.86
CA HIS A 496 9.36 35.61 -24.37
C HIS A 496 9.32 36.69 -25.45
N GLU A 497 9.05 36.34 -26.72
CA GLU A 497 9.08 37.27 -27.86
C GLU A 497 10.46 37.96 -28.05
N ALA A 498 11.51 37.38 -27.47
CA ALA A 498 12.87 37.93 -27.49
C ALA A 498 13.67 37.28 -28.62
N MET A 499 13.60 37.88 -29.81
CA MET A 499 14.28 37.39 -31.03
C MET A 499 15.81 37.44 -30.92
N GLU A 500 16.35 38.39 -30.13
CA GLU A 500 17.78 38.60 -29.93
C GLU A 500 18.11 38.54 -28.42
N PRO A 501 18.15 37.34 -27.82
CA PRO A 501 18.36 37.23 -26.38
C PRO A 501 19.81 37.55 -26.01
N ILE A 502 19.97 38.25 -24.90
CA ILE A 502 21.25 38.76 -24.37
C ILE A 502 21.68 37.97 -23.14
N ASP A 503 22.94 37.52 -23.12
CA ASP A 503 23.56 36.85 -21.99
C ASP A 503 23.71 37.78 -20.77
N GLY A 504 23.44 37.27 -19.58
CA GLY A 504 23.40 38.03 -18.33
C GLY A 504 22.14 38.87 -18.11
N LEU A 505 21.25 38.95 -19.10
CA LEU A 505 19.95 39.62 -19.00
C LEU A 505 18.78 38.64 -19.20
N HIS A 506 18.74 37.96 -20.34
CA HIS A 506 17.67 37.02 -20.67
C HIS A 506 18.00 35.62 -20.14
N PHE A 507 19.24 35.18 -20.32
CA PHE A 507 19.72 33.88 -19.89
C PHE A 507 21.13 33.97 -19.29
N LEU A 508 21.57 32.88 -18.66
CA LEU A 508 22.95 32.71 -18.18
C LEU A 508 23.47 31.31 -18.48
N HIS A 509 24.79 31.20 -18.65
CA HIS A 509 25.48 29.91 -18.54
C HIS A 509 25.34 29.33 -17.13
N ASN A 510 25.28 28.00 -17.01
CA ASN A 510 24.99 27.32 -15.75
C ASN A 510 26.00 27.63 -14.63
N ASP A 511 27.28 27.81 -15.00
CA ASP A 511 28.34 28.21 -14.06
C ASP A 511 28.12 29.61 -13.48
N GLY A 512 27.58 30.54 -14.27
CA GLY A 512 27.27 31.90 -13.85
C GLY A 512 25.99 32.01 -13.01
N PHE A 513 25.12 31.01 -13.06
CA PHE A 513 23.82 31.04 -12.42
C PHE A 513 23.89 31.06 -10.88
N LYS A 514 24.88 30.39 -10.28
CA LYS A 514 25.07 30.34 -8.82
C LYS A 514 25.41 31.70 -8.19
N LEU A 515 25.92 32.63 -8.98
CA LEU A 515 26.37 33.95 -8.54
C LEU A 515 25.35 35.06 -8.90
N TRP A 516 24.21 34.68 -9.46
CA TRP A 516 23.25 35.63 -9.99
C TRP A 516 22.33 36.20 -8.91
N ASP A 517 22.26 37.53 -8.83
CA ASP A 517 21.39 38.27 -7.92
C ASP A 517 20.03 38.50 -8.59
N SER A 518 19.04 37.70 -8.20
CA SER A 518 17.70 37.78 -8.78
C SER A 518 17.06 39.15 -8.56
N CYS A 519 17.43 39.92 -7.53
CA CYS A 519 16.81 41.21 -7.21
C CYS A 519 17.10 42.24 -8.30
N LYS A 520 18.31 42.21 -8.87
CA LYS A 520 18.80 43.18 -9.86
C LYS A 520 18.26 42.97 -11.28
N LEU A 521 17.58 41.86 -11.57
CA LEU A 521 17.09 41.60 -12.93
C LEU A 521 16.09 42.67 -13.39
N GLY A 522 15.18 43.10 -12.52
CA GLY A 522 14.16 44.08 -12.89
C GLY A 522 14.75 45.43 -13.29
N GLU A 523 15.74 45.91 -12.53
CA GLU A 523 16.46 47.15 -12.83
C GLU A 523 17.19 47.04 -14.18
N LYS A 524 17.96 45.97 -14.39
CA LYS A 524 18.68 45.74 -15.65
C LYS A 524 17.75 45.58 -16.85
N TRP A 525 16.61 44.92 -16.65
CA TRP A 525 15.58 44.75 -17.67
C TRP A 525 14.98 46.09 -18.08
N ASP A 526 14.61 46.91 -17.10
CA ASP A 526 14.03 48.21 -17.37
C ASP A 526 15.05 49.17 -18.00
N GLU A 527 16.29 49.21 -17.52
CA GLU A 527 17.38 50.00 -18.12
C GLU A 527 17.63 49.63 -19.58
N TYR A 528 17.64 48.33 -19.90
CA TYR A 528 17.86 47.84 -21.25
C TYR A 528 16.74 48.27 -22.21
N HIS A 529 15.48 48.15 -21.80
CA HIS A 529 14.35 48.53 -22.63
C HIS A 529 14.16 50.05 -22.72
N ASP A 530 14.45 50.79 -21.65
CA ASP A 530 14.46 52.26 -21.67
C ASP A 530 15.49 52.78 -22.69
N ALA A 531 16.69 52.17 -22.75
CA ALA A 531 17.73 52.55 -23.71
C ALA A 531 17.31 52.31 -25.17
N ARG A 532 16.57 51.23 -25.47
CA ARG A 532 16.10 50.94 -26.84
C ARG A 532 14.84 51.73 -27.22
N GLY A 533 13.99 52.08 -26.26
CA GLY A 533 12.78 52.87 -26.51
C GLY A 533 13.08 54.29 -27.01
N VAL A 534 14.23 54.86 -26.62
CA VAL A 534 14.71 56.17 -27.09
C VAL A 534 15.09 56.16 -28.57
N ASP A 535 15.49 55.00 -29.12
CA ASP A 535 15.91 54.88 -30.52
C ASP A 535 14.73 54.62 -31.49
N GLU A 536 13.67 53.94 -31.06
CA GLU A 536 12.51 53.64 -31.93
C GLU A 536 11.55 54.84 -32.10
N GLU A 537 11.43 55.72 -31.10
CA GLU A 537 10.70 56.99 -31.26
C GLU A 537 11.47 58.02 -32.11
N GLY A 538 12.80 57.89 -32.22
CA GLY A 538 13.64 58.73 -33.08
C GLY A 538 13.61 58.38 -34.58
N ILE A 539 13.06 57.22 -34.96
CA ILE A 539 12.96 56.77 -36.37
C ILE A 539 11.54 56.97 -36.95
N LYS A 540 10.55 57.29 -36.11
CA LYS A 540 9.18 57.63 -36.53
C LYS A 540 8.83 59.12 -36.40
N ALA A 541 9.83 60.00 -36.40
CA ALA A 541 9.67 61.45 -36.47
C ALA A 541 10.13 62.00 -37.83
#